data_AF-A0A8X6N7W6-F1
#
_entry.id   AF-A0A8X6N7W6-F1
#
_cell.length_a   1.000
_cell.length_b   1.000
_cell.length_c   1.000
_cell.angle_alpha   90.00
_cell.angle_beta   90.00
_cell.angle_gamma   90.00
#
_symmetry.space_group_name_H-M   'P 1'
#
loop_
_entity.id
_entity.type
_entity.pdbx_description
1 polymer ?
#
loop_
_entity_poly.entity_id
_entity_poly.type
_entity_poly.pdbx_seq_one_letter_code
_entity_poly.pdbx_strand_id
1 'polypeptide(L)'
;MNEESATVALRKFRLQKNVKSGNRPLTVAGFTKLVQRFEENGSLQDRVRSGRPSLRQTRSARVAAEMETLASEYAAGTSSAREAVRRLEFPPSSIRNILHGVLNQYPYKLQSYHELLPSDTVEREAFER
;
A
#
# COMPACT_ATOMS: atom_id res chain seq x y z
N MET A 1 56.68 0.19 -10.69
CA MET A 1 56.01 0.57 -9.44
C MET A 1 54.63 1.06 -9.83
N ASN A 2 53.55 0.42 -9.40
CA ASN A 2 52.20 0.79 -9.84
C ASN A 2 51.81 2.14 -9.23
N GLU A 3 51.85 3.21 -10.03
CA GLU A 3 51.50 4.60 -9.66
C GLU A 3 49.99 4.85 -9.56
N GLU A 4 49.17 3.80 -9.63
CA GLU A 4 47.71 3.96 -9.66
C GLU A 4 47.15 4.26 -8.27
N SER A 5 46.44 5.38 -8.16
CA SER A 5 45.70 5.77 -6.96
C SER A 5 44.74 4.67 -6.51
N ALA A 6 44.59 4.48 -5.19
CA ALA A 6 43.70 3.49 -4.59
C ALA A 6 42.25 3.56 -5.12
N THR A 7 41.79 4.76 -5.50
CA THR A 7 40.46 4.97 -6.10
C THR A 7 40.34 4.35 -7.50
N VAL A 8 41.39 4.44 -8.31
CA VAL A 8 41.47 3.88 -9.67
C VAL A 8 41.50 2.36 -9.60
N ALA A 9 42.34 1.80 -8.72
CA ALA A 9 42.41 0.37 -8.49
C ALA A 9 41.04 -0.21 -8.05
N LEU A 10 40.37 0.47 -7.12
CA LEU A 10 39.06 0.05 -6.62
C LEU A 10 37.96 0.15 -7.69
N ARG A 11 38.00 1.19 -8.55
CA ARG A 11 37.08 1.32 -9.69
C ARG A 11 37.26 0.19 -10.70
N LYS A 12 38.50 -0.17 -11.05
CA LYS A 12 38.82 -1.29 -11.96
C LYS A 12 38.35 -2.62 -11.38
N PHE A 13 38.59 -2.87 -10.09
CA PHE A 13 38.11 -4.08 -9.40
C PHE A 13 36.58 -4.20 -9.45
N ARG A 14 35.85 -3.11 -9.19
CA ARG A 14 34.38 -3.09 -9.25
C ARG A 14 33.84 -3.38 -10.64
N LEU A 15 34.47 -2.83 -11.68
CA LEU A 15 34.17 -3.13 -13.08
C LEU A 15 34.39 -4.63 -13.38
N GLN A 16 35.54 -5.18 -12.99
CA GLN A 16 35.87 -6.59 -13.24
C GLN A 16 34.94 -7.57 -12.51
N LYS A 17 34.51 -7.23 -11.29
CA LYS A 17 33.67 -8.08 -10.44
C LYS A 17 32.17 -7.77 -10.53
N ASN A 18 31.75 -6.86 -11.41
CA ASN A 18 30.35 -6.40 -11.54
C ASN A 18 29.72 -5.95 -10.21
N VAL A 19 30.51 -5.35 -9.32
CA VAL A 19 30.03 -4.89 -8.01
C VAL A 19 29.47 -3.48 -8.15
N LYS A 20 28.15 -3.33 -7.98
CA LYS A 20 27.48 -2.01 -8.00
C LYS A 20 28.10 -1.08 -6.96
N SER A 21 28.24 0.21 -7.30
CA SER A 21 28.79 1.28 -6.45
C SER A 21 28.22 1.32 -5.01
N GLY A 22 26.94 0.92 -4.86
CA GLY A 22 26.24 0.83 -3.57
C GLY A 22 26.50 -0.43 -2.76
N ASN A 23 27.05 -1.50 -3.36
CA ASN A 23 27.45 -2.73 -2.67
C ASN A 23 28.86 -2.57 -2.09
N ARG A 24 29.02 -1.60 -1.20
CA ARG A 24 30.23 -1.51 -0.38
C ARG A 24 30.14 -2.59 0.70
N PRO A 25 31.24 -3.32 0.98
CA PRO A 25 31.30 -4.13 2.19
C PRO A 25 30.94 -3.27 3.40
N LEU A 26 30.22 -3.83 4.37
CA LEU A 26 29.96 -3.11 5.62
C LEU A 26 31.30 -2.70 6.23
N THR A 27 31.36 -1.46 6.70
CA THR A 27 32.51 -0.98 7.48
C THR A 27 32.52 -1.68 8.84
N VAL A 28 33.67 -1.70 9.52
CA VAL A 28 33.77 -2.25 10.89
C VAL A 28 32.75 -1.60 11.82
N ALA A 29 32.57 -0.28 11.72
CA ALA A 29 31.53 0.46 12.44
C ALA A 29 30.10 0.07 12.05
N GLY A 30 29.88 -0.40 10.81
CA GLY A 30 28.61 -0.96 10.38
C GLY A 30 28.35 -2.33 11.02
N PHE A 31 29.37 -3.19 11.09
CA PHE A 31 29.26 -4.50 11.77
C PHE A 31 28.99 -4.35 13.27
N THR A 32 29.70 -3.47 13.97
CA THR A 32 29.46 -3.25 15.41
C THR A 32 28.03 -2.78 15.69
N LYS A 33 27.50 -1.85 14.88
CA LYS A 33 26.09 -1.42 14.98
C LYS A 33 25.11 -2.55 14.66
N LEU A 34 25.49 -3.46 13.77
CA LEU A 34 24.64 -4.59 13.38
C LEU A 34 24.57 -5.63 14.51
N VAL A 35 25.70 -5.92 15.17
CA VAL A 35 25.76 -6.76 16.38
C VAL A 35 24.98 -6.12 17.53
N GLN A 36 25.20 -4.83 17.81
CA GLN A 36 24.46 -4.12 18.85
C GLN A 36 22.95 -4.19 18.63
N ARG A 37 22.47 -3.93 17.40
CA ARG A 37 21.03 -4.04 17.09
C ARG A 37 20.50 -5.47 17.25
N PHE A 38 21.32 -6.47 16.98
CA PHE A 38 20.96 -7.87 17.19
C PHE A 38 20.82 -8.20 18.67
N GLU A 39 21.75 -7.75 19.51
CA GLU A 39 21.67 -7.94 20.96
C GLU A 39 20.47 -7.21 21.58
N GLU A 40 20.14 -6.00 21.08
CA GLU A 40 18.99 -5.22 21.53
C GLU A 40 17.64 -5.83 21.11
N ASN A 41 17.49 -6.20 19.82
CA ASN A 41 16.19 -6.51 19.22
C ASN A 41 16.04 -7.98 18.77
N GLY A 42 17.09 -8.80 18.88
CA GLY A 42 17.13 -10.18 18.40
C GLY A 42 17.07 -10.35 16.88
N SER A 43 17.22 -9.27 16.09
CA SER A 43 17.00 -9.30 14.64
C SER A 43 18.01 -8.47 13.87
N LEU A 44 18.47 -9.03 12.74
CA LEU A 44 19.31 -8.37 11.75
C LEU A 44 18.52 -7.69 10.64
N GLN A 45 17.19 -7.87 10.63
CA GLN A 45 16.33 -7.24 9.63
C GLN A 45 16.31 -5.72 9.81
N ASP A 46 16.12 -5.02 8.70
CA ASP A 46 15.97 -3.57 8.72
C ASP A 46 14.79 -3.20 9.62
N ARG A 47 15.00 -2.18 10.46
CA ARG A 47 13.91 -1.60 11.24
C ARG A 47 12.85 -1.06 10.28
N VAL A 48 11.59 -1.16 10.67
CA VAL A 48 10.51 -0.45 9.97
C VAL A 48 10.91 1.01 9.85
N ARG A 49 10.82 1.57 8.64
CA ARG A 49 11.24 2.95 8.37
C ARG A 49 10.54 3.89 9.33
N SER A 50 11.31 4.60 10.16
CA SER A 50 10.81 5.69 10.98
C SER A 50 10.51 6.88 10.06
N GLY A 51 9.24 7.05 9.72
CA GLY A 51 8.76 8.12 8.84
C GLY A 51 7.34 8.53 9.20
N ARG A 52 6.77 9.46 8.41
CA ARG A 52 5.38 9.89 8.60
C ARG A 52 4.43 8.69 8.45
N PRO A 53 3.50 8.47 9.41
CA PRO A 53 2.53 7.39 9.29
C PRO A 53 1.68 7.57 8.04
N SER A 54 1.34 6.46 7.40
CA SER A 54 0.55 6.48 6.17
C SER A 54 -0.89 6.90 6.49
N LEU A 55 -1.35 8.00 5.91
CA LEU A 55 -2.75 8.46 6.03
C LEU A 55 -3.75 7.38 5.60
N ARG A 56 -3.37 6.53 4.65
CA ARG A 56 -4.17 5.38 4.18
C ARG A 56 -4.33 4.33 5.28
N GLN A 57 -3.27 4.05 6.04
CA GLN A 57 -3.31 3.12 7.17
C GLN A 57 -4.07 3.71 8.36
N THR A 58 -3.89 5.00 8.65
CA THR A 58 -4.64 5.65 9.74
C THR A 58 -6.14 5.67 9.46
N ARG A 59 -6.54 5.93 8.20
CA ARG A 59 -7.97 6.00 7.81
C ARG A 59 -8.61 4.63 7.56
N SER A 60 -7.82 3.56 7.43
CA SER A 60 -8.37 2.26 7.00
C SER A 60 -9.34 1.65 8.00
N ALA A 61 -9.12 1.84 9.29
CA ALA A 61 -10.04 1.34 10.32
C ALA A 61 -11.44 1.97 10.19
N ARG A 62 -11.49 3.29 10.01
CA ARG A 62 -12.75 4.02 9.84
C ARG A 62 -13.46 3.63 8.53
N VAL A 63 -12.71 3.47 7.44
CA VAL A 63 -13.27 3.01 6.16
C VAL A 63 -13.78 1.56 6.28
N ALA A 64 -13.06 0.67 6.97
CA ALA A 64 -13.50 -0.71 7.16
C ALA A 64 -14.82 -0.79 7.92
N ALA A 65 -14.92 -0.06 9.03
CA ALA A 65 -16.14 -0.02 9.85
C ALA A 65 -17.35 0.46 9.03
N GLU A 66 -17.21 1.54 8.25
CA GLU A 66 -18.34 2.03 7.43
C GLU A 66 -18.70 1.09 6.27
N MET A 67 -17.72 0.35 5.73
CA MET A 67 -18.05 -0.64 4.70
C MET A 67 -18.81 -1.83 5.26
N GLU A 68 -18.57 -2.18 6.53
CA GLU A 68 -19.29 -3.24 7.25
C GLU A 68 -20.71 -2.80 7.65
N THR A 69 -20.89 -1.54 8.08
CA THR A 69 -22.23 -0.98 8.31
C THR A 69 -23.05 -0.96 7.02
N LEU A 70 -22.46 -0.47 5.93
CA LEU A 70 -23.08 -0.50 4.61
C LEU A 70 -23.47 -1.91 4.20
N ALA A 71 -22.56 -2.88 4.32
CA ALA A 71 -22.87 -4.28 3.99
C ALA A 71 -24.02 -4.86 4.81
N SER A 72 -24.17 -4.43 6.06
CA SER A 72 -25.23 -4.92 6.97
C SER A 72 -26.60 -4.26 6.72
N GLU A 73 -26.62 -3.04 6.20
CA GLU A 73 -27.86 -2.31 5.88
C GLU A 73 -28.57 -2.88 4.64
N TYR A 74 -27.81 -3.41 3.69
CA TYR A 74 -28.36 -4.00 2.48
C TYR A 74 -28.54 -5.51 2.66
N ALA A 75 -29.76 -6.02 2.42
CA ALA A 75 -30.10 -7.44 2.53
C ALA A 75 -29.21 -8.39 1.69
N ALA A 76 -28.56 -7.86 0.65
CA ALA A 76 -27.64 -8.59 -0.22
C ALA A 76 -26.19 -8.64 0.29
N GLY A 77 -25.86 -8.02 1.43
CA GLY A 77 -24.48 -7.97 1.94
C GLY A 77 -23.56 -7.03 1.14
N THR A 78 -24.13 -6.08 0.41
CA THR A 78 -23.44 -5.30 -0.63
C THR A 78 -22.94 -3.98 -0.07
N SER A 79 -21.68 -3.62 -0.32
CA SER A 79 -21.10 -2.36 0.16
C SER A 79 -20.65 -1.45 -0.99
N SER A 80 -21.07 -0.19 -0.95
CA SER A 80 -20.81 0.79 -2.02
C SER A 80 -19.70 1.79 -1.64
N ALA A 81 -18.63 1.83 -2.43
CA ALA A 81 -17.56 2.80 -2.26
C ALA A 81 -18.03 4.26 -2.43
N ARG A 82 -19.02 4.51 -3.30
CA ARG A 82 -19.59 5.86 -3.49
C ARG A 82 -20.36 6.31 -2.26
N GLU A 83 -21.06 5.40 -1.61
CA GLU A 83 -21.79 5.70 -0.39
C GLU A 83 -20.86 5.94 0.79
N ALA A 84 -19.79 5.15 0.90
CA ALA A 84 -18.73 5.41 1.87
C ALA A 84 -18.09 6.80 1.69
N VAL A 85 -17.95 7.31 0.46
CA VAL A 85 -17.49 8.69 0.20
C VAL A 85 -18.44 9.72 0.78
N ARG A 86 -19.76 9.52 0.61
CA ARG A 86 -20.78 10.42 1.15
C ARG A 86 -20.77 10.43 2.68
N ARG A 87 -20.53 9.29 3.33
CA ARG A 87 -20.54 9.17 4.81
C ARG A 87 -19.25 9.61 5.50
N LEU A 88 -18.09 9.35 4.91
CA LEU A 88 -16.79 9.55 5.55
C LEU A 88 -16.11 10.90 5.26
N GLU A 89 -16.70 11.71 4.38
CA GLU A 89 -16.13 12.99 3.89
C GLU A 89 -14.68 12.86 3.38
N PHE A 90 -14.28 11.65 2.95
CA PHE A 90 -12.97 11.40 2.38
C PHE A 90 -13.02 11.52 0.86
N PRO A 91 -11.92 11.97 0.22
CA PRO A 91 -11.85 11.99 -1.22
C PRO A 91 -12.09 10.59 -1.81
N PRO A 92 -12.80 10.48 -2.96
CA PRO A 92 -13.10 9.19 -3.59
C PRO A 92 -11.84 8.39 -3.94
N SER A 93 -10.76 9.07 -4.31
CA SER A 93 -9.45 8.44 -4.55
C SER A 93 -8.86 7.83 -3.27
N SER A 94 -9.03 8.47 -2.11
CA SER A 94 -8.55 7.96 -0.83
C SER A 94 -9.29 6.69 -0.42
N ILE A 95 -10.63 6.69 -0.53
CA ILE A 95 -11.43 5.50 -0.21
C ILE A 95 -11.11 4.36 -1.18
N ARG A 96 -11.05 4.62 -2.48
CA ARG A 96 -10.68 3.59 -3.48
C ARG A 96 -9.28 3.03 -3.22
N ASN A 97 -8.31 3.87 -2.88
CA ASN A 97 -6.97 3.42 -2.52
C ASN A 97 -7.00 2.57 -1.26
N ILE A 98 -7.69 2.97 -0.20
CA ILE A 98 -7.78 2.20 1.06
C ILE A 98 -8.44 0.84 0.80
N LEU A 99 -9.58 0.83 0.10
CA LEU A 99 -10.31 -0.38 -0.27
C LEU A 99 -9.43 -1.36 -1.04
N HIS A 100 -8.78 -0.89 -2.11
CA HIS A 100 -8.03 -1.76 -3.01
C HIS A 100 -6.79 -2.40 -2.39
N GLY A 101 -6.11 -1.77 -1.43
CA GLY A 101 -4.84 -2.36 -0.96
C GLY A 101 -4.43 -2.05 0.47
N VAL A 102 -5.36 -1.64 1.33
CA VAL A 102 -5.29 -2.05 2.73
C VAL A 102 -6.33 -3.13 3.00
N LEU A 103 -7.56 -2.93 2.51
CA LEU A 103 -8.70 -3.82 2.80
C LEU A 103 -8.88 -4.96 1.77
N ASN A 104 -8.10 -4.98 0.68
CA ASN A 104 -8.19 -5.98 -0.40
C ASN A 104 -9.60 -6.15 -1.01
N GLN A 105 -10.37 -5.06 -1.00
CA GLN A 105 -11.69 -4.92 -1.60
C GLN A 105 -11.54 -4.32 -3.00
N TYR A 106 -11.51 -5.20 -3.99
CA TYR A 106 -11.36 -4.84 -5.40
C TYR A 106 -12.71 -4.50 -6.03
N PRO A 107 -12.74 -3.76 -7.16
CA PRO A 107 -13.99 -3.42 -7.84
C PRO A 107 -14.89 -4.61 -8.16
N TYR A 108 -14.32 -5.79 -8.47
CA TYR A 108 -15.11 -7.00 -8.72
C TYR A 108 -15.71 -7.63 -7.45
N LYS A 109 -15.20 -7.28 -6.26
CA LYS A 109 -15.77 -7.67 -4.96
C LYS A 109 -16.79 -6.66 -4.44
N LEU A 110 -16.71 -5.42 -4.91
CA LEU A 110 -17.63 -4.33 -4.60
C LEU A 110 -18.65 -4.25 -5.73
N GLN A 111 -19.73 -5.02 -5.64
CA GLN A 111 -20.79 -4.96 -6.65
C GLN A 111 -21.28 -3.51 -6.78
N SER A 112 -21.04 -2.93 -7.95
CA SER A 112 -21.47 -1.58 -8.30
C SER A 112 -22.89 -1.68 -8.81
N TYR A 113 -23.86 -1.63 -7.91
CA TYR A 113 -25.24 -1.46 -8.32
C TYR A 113 -25.41 -0.04 -8.87
N HIS A 114 -26.00 0.05 -10.06
CA HIS A 114 -26.60 1.30 -10.50
C HIS A 114 -27.81 1.56 -9.60
N GLU A 115 -27.90 2.78 -9.06
CA GLU A 115 -29.09 3.22 -8.35
C GLU A 115 -30.23 3.23 -9.37
N LEU A 116 -31.25 2.39 -9.13
CA LEU A 116 -32.44 2.34 -9.99
C LEU A 116 -33.22 3.63 -9.75
N LEU A 117 -33.28 4.49 -10.75
CA LEU A 117 -34.11 5.69 -10.69
C LEU A 117 -35.59 5.30 -10.91
N PRO A 118 -36.55 6.07 -10.38
CA PRO A 118 -37.97 5.83 -10.65
C PRO A 118 -38.35 5.89 -12.15
N SER A 119 -37.52 6.52 -12.98
CA SER A 119 -37.65 6.49 -14.45
C SER A 119 -37.37 5.11 -15.04
N ASP A 120 -36.43 4.37 -14.45
CA ASP A 120 -35.89 3.13 -15.01
C ASP A 120 -36.90 1.99 -14.90
N THR A 121 -37.84 2.07 -13.94
CA THR A 121 -38.95 1.12 -13.81
C THR A 121 -39.90 1.21 -14.99
N VAL A 122 -40.18 2.43 -15.49
CA VAL A 122 -41.07 2.64 -16.65
C VAL A 122 -40.42 2.09 -17.92
N GLU A 123 -39.12 2.30 -18.10
CA GLU A 123 -38.38 1.78 -19.26
C GLU A 123 -38.30 0.25 -19.27
N ARG A 124 -38.18 -0.39 -18.09
CA ARG A 124 -38.18 -1.86 -17.97
C ARG A 124 -39.53 -2.47 -18.32
N GLU A 125 -40.62 -1.91 -17.79
CA GLU A 125 -41.98 -2.38 -18.11
C GLU A 125 -42.33 -2.22 -19.60
N ALA A 126 -41.77 -1.19 -20.24
CA ALA A 126 -41.93 -0.97 -21.68
C ALA A 126 -41.10 -1.93 -22.54
N PHE A 127 -39.94 -2.39 -22.06
CA PHE A 127 -39.08 -3.34 -22.77
C PHE A 127 -39.58 -4.79 -22.70
N GLU A 128 -40.34 -5.15 -21.65
CA GLU A 128 -40.93 -6.48 -21.47
C GLU A 128 -42.24 -6.69 -22.23
N ARG A 129 -42.77 -5.66 -22.90
CA ARG A 129 -43.90 -5.75 -23.86
C ARG A 129 -43.40 -5.87 -25.29
#